data_AF-A0A838KM97-F1
#
_entry.id   AF-A0A838KM97-F1
#
_cell.length_a   1.000
_cell.length_b   1.000
_cell.length_c   1.000
_cell.angle_alpha   90.00
_cell.angle_beta   90.00
_cell.angle_gamma   90.00
#
_symmetry.space_group_name_H-M   'P 1'
#
loop_
_entity.id
_entity.type
_entity.pdbx_description
1 polymer ?
#
loop_
_entity_poly.entity_id
_entity_poly.type
_entity_poly.pdbx_seq_one_letter_code
_entity_poly.pdbx_strand_id
1 'polypeptide(L)'
;MSRADAFAAFYRESRARLLAQVYAYCGDTEVAQRALSDAYVAAAHHWHKVAELPDPDPWMRERAFRATRSAQNRARKPWYVRAQRTADEHRELLRGLQALAPVGRQLLILRWLAGLDLAQAARESGLTDEAAAASLEASADRLRRAGTDPSPDSISNALGGLRHDLTAEPVERPSRLRREGDRRRRTHMTLAALLSLALVIGAGALTAAKSPLTSTPEASAPTPDRPTATPEPEEPKPKPGPEPTFDASQLTSREEMRKLRTPRPWRLTGTSPDFGVTTPYDECLLAVPSDPHAAHSFVRTFESGPGRRAAVATQALEVSRSTAAADRNYQRLVKTYAGCLADNHQVERFAMLRGVGDAGSLVTMRYVDRHGIHHQRVAIAQSGRSVITWIVNSPGGGPVTGTRLVVLTAASVRRVCAASVGSCGRRPYRTIERPPPSLDRAKGFLAAVDLPVFQGLTDPWVPTRPSTARINPAATECDRADFAGAGAQQIRARSFVVPDARRLPSIFGMTETVGQFASVDAAKVFLDQVNTSVQGCNDRQVSLEVNSTTPVAVTQGNGRAYDITLAASESRTITFRVALVRVGTKVAQITFTPSARFDMAPDEFTQLVQRAALRATQA
;
A
#
# COMPACT_ATOMS: atom_id res chain seq x y z
N MET A 1 2.55 40.10 16.23
CA MET A 1 3.15 39.17 15.24
C MET A 1 2.03 38.43 14.53
N SER A 2 2.04 38.32 13.19
CA SER A 2 0.96 37.60 12.50
C SER A 2 1.02 36.10 12.80
N ARG A 3 -0.09 35.37 12.62
CA ARG A 3 -0.11 33.91 12.79
C ARG A 3 0.91 33.20 11.90
N ALA A 4 1.13 33.72 10.69
CA ALA A 4 2.11 33.18 9.75
C ALA A 4 3.55 33.41 10.22
N ASP A 5 3.82 34.58 10.80
CA ASP A 5 5.14 34.93 11.33
C ASP A 5 5.45 34.14 12.60
N ALA A 6 4.46 33.93 13.47
CA ALA A 6 4.59 33.10 14.67
C ALA A 6 4.94 31.65 14.34
N PHE A 7 4.26 31.06 13.35
CA PHE A 7 4.59 29.71 12.87
C PHE A 7 5.99 29.64 12.25
N ALA A 8 6.37 30.66 11.48
CA ALA A 8 7.70 30.70 10.85
C ALA A 8 8.82 30.89 11.88
N ALA A 9 8.60 31.69 12.94
CA ALA A 9 9.51 31.85 14.05
C ALA A 9 9.70 30.52 14.80
N PHE A 10 8.59 29.89 15.21
CA PHE A 10 8.62 28.57 15.85
C PHE A 10 9.39 27.55 15.00
N TYR A 11 9.04 27.39 13.72
CA TYR A 11 9.75 26.46 12.83
C TYR A 11 11.27 26.71 12.79
N ARG A 12 11.71 27.97 12.69
CA ARG A 12 13.13 28.32 12.65
C ARG A 12 13.84 27.94 13.95
N GLU A 13 13.19 28.18 15.08
CA GLU A 13 13.73 27.89 16.40
C GLU A 13 13.77 26.38 16.69
N SER A 14 12.69 25.65 16.38
CA SER A 14 12.50 24.27 16.82
C SER A 14 13.00 23.20 15.83
N ARG A 15 13.12 23.51 14.53
CA ARG A 15 13.45 22.49 13.51
C ARG A 15 14.72 21.72 13.82
N ALA A 16 15.83 22.41 14.10
CA ALA A 16 17.12 21.75 14.23
C ALA A 16 17.12 20.75 15.41
N ARG A 17 16.64 21.18 16.58
CA ARG A 17 16.56 20.31 17.77
C ARG A 17 15.60 19.14 17.58
N LEU A 18 14.41 19.39 17.02
CA LEU A 18 13.41 18.33 16.81
C LEU A 18 13.88 17.34 15.73
N LEU A 19 14.57 17.79 14.69
CA LEU A 19 15.11 16.92 13.66
C LEU A 19 16.16 15.96 14.23
N ALA A 20 17.04 16.45 15.11
CA ALA A 20 18.03 15.61 15.80
C ALA A 20 17.37 14.52 16.65
N GLN A 21 16.30 14.86 17.38
CA GLN A 21 15.56 13.91 18.20
C GLN A 21 14.86 12.84 17.34
N VAL A 22 14.21 13.24 16.25
CA VAL A 22 13.56 12.30 15.32
C VAL A 22 14.61 11.43 14.60
N TYR A 23 15.76 12.00 14.24
CA TYR A 23 16.86 11.26 13.64
C TYR A 23 17.45 10.22 14.59
N ALA A 24 17.70 10.57 15.85
CA ALA A 24 18.11 9.59 16.87
C ALA A 24 17.07 8.47 17.05
N TYR A 25 15.79 8.78 16.85
CA TYR A 25 14.71 7.79 16.95
C TYR A 25 14.66 6.83 15.77
N CYS A 26 14.75 7.31 14.51
CA CYS A 26 14.61 6.46 13.33
C CYS A 26 15.93 6.01 12.67
N GLY A 27 17.03 6.70 12.93
CA GLY A 27 18.37 6.43 12.38
C GLY A 27 18.51 6.69 10.88
N ASP A 28 17.61 7.48 10.29
CA ASP A 28 17.59 7.78 8.85
C ASP A 28 17.19 9.26 8.65
N THR A 29 18.07 10.05 8.02
CA THR A 29 17.92 11.52 7.94
C THR A 29 16.71 11.92 7.08
N GLU A 30 16.44 11.17 6.01
CA GLU A 30 15.32 11.41 5.10
C GLU A 30 13.99 11.06 5.78
N VAL A 31 13.94 9.94 6.52
CA VAL A 31 12.78 9.59 7.33
C VAL A 31 12.52 10.63 8.40
N ALA A 32 13.57 11.12 9.06
CA ALA A 32 13.46 12.14 10.09
C ALA A 32 12.92 13.45 9.53
N GLN A 33 13.46 13.92 8.40
CA GLN A 33 13.01 15.13 7.74
C GLN A 33 11.55 15.03 7.31
N ARG A 34 11.15 13.93 6.67
CA ARG A 34 9.76 13.71 6.22
C ARG A 34 8.79 13.63 7.39
N ALA A 35 9.15 12.88 8.45
CA ALA A 35 8.30 12.74 9.64
C ALA A 35 8.11 14.09 10.35
N LEU A 36 9.18 14.87 10.47
CA LEU A 36 9.13 16.20 11.06
C LEU A 36 8.33 17.18 10.19
N SER A 37 8.48 17.15 8.87
CA SER A 37 7.67 17.97 7.95
C SER A 37 6.19 17.65 8.08
N ASP A 38 5.80 16.37 8.21
CA ASP A 38 4.41 16.00 8.45
C ASP A 38 3.89 16.49 9.81
N ALA A 39 4.73 16.48 10.84
CA ALA A 39 4.41 17.06 12.14
C ALA A 39 4.17 18.57 12.02
N TYR A 40 5.01 19.31 11.29
CA TYR A 40 4.82 20.74 11.04
C TYR A 40 3.58 21.05 10.20
N VAL A 41 3.25 20.21 9.21
CA VAL A 41 2.00 20.35 8.45
C VAL A 41 0.78 20.14 9.35
N ALA A 42 0.85 19.18 10.27
CA ALA A 42 -0.19 18.97 11.28
C ALA A 42 -0.25 20.14 12.28
N ALA A 43 0.90 20.69 12.70
CA ALA A 43 0.96 21.86 13.57
C ALA A 43 0.32 23.06 12.88
N ALA A 44 0.65 23.32 11.61
CA ALA A 44 0.04 24.39 10.82
C ALA A 44 -1.48 24.27 10.75
N HIS A 45 -1.99 23.05 10.51
CA HIS A 45 -3.42 22.74 10.51
C HIS A 45 -4.10 23.11 11.84
N HIS A 46 -3.43 22.85 12.96
CA HIS A 46 -3.94 23.10 14.31
C HIS A 46 -3.34 24.34 14.99
N TRP A 47 -2.70 25.24 14.25
CA TRP A 47 -1.77 26.21 14.83
C TRP A 47 -2.37 27.14 15.89
N HIS A 48 -3.66 27.46 15.83
CA HIS A 48 -4.35 28.16 16.92
C HIS A 48 -4.12 27.49 18.28
N LYS A 49 -4.33 26.18 18.38
CA LYS A 49 -4.19 25.43 19.63
C LYS A 49 -2.73 25.22 20.00
N VAL A 50 -1.89 24.95 19.01
CA VAL A 50 -0.47 24.63 19.25
C VAL A 50 0.29 25.88 19.73
N ALA A 51 -0.04 27.07 19.21
CA ALA A 51 0.59 28.31 19.62
C ALA A 51 0.16 28.79 21.03
N GLU A 52 -0.94 28.26 21.56
CA GLU A 52 -1.44 28.56 22.93
C GLU A 52 -0.83 27.61 23.98
N LEU A 53 -0.12 26.55 23.57
CA LEU A 53 0.53 25.64 24.50
C LEU A 53 1.71 26.35 25.19
N PRO A 54 1.89 26.17 26.52
CA PRO A 54 3.06 26.66 27.23
C PRO A 54 4.37 26.13 26.64
N ASP A 55 4.36 24.87 26.18
CA ASP A 55 5.45 24.24 25.42
C ASP A 55 4.86 23.42 24.25
N PRO A 56 5.11 23.82 22.98
CA PRO A 56 4.69 23.05 21.80
C PRO A 56 5.55 21.81 21.50
N ASP A 57 6.74 21.69 22.07
CA ASP A 57 7.71 20.64 21.69
C ASP A 57 7.21 19.21 22.01
N PRO A 58 6.54 18.92 23.15
CA PRO A 58 5.94 17.60 23.41
C PRO A 58 4.92 17.18 22.34
N TRP A 59 4.07 18.11 21.92
CA TRP A 59 3.08 17.89 20.86
C TRP A 59 3.77 17.56 19.53
N MET A 60 4.84 18.29 19.21
CA MET A 60 5.63 18.06 18.00
C MET A 60 6.35 16.71 18.04
N ARG A 61 6.97 16.35 19.17
CA ARG A 61 7.67 15.06 19.36
C ARG A 61 6.72 13.89 19.20
N GLU A 62 5.56 13.89 19.87
CA GLU A 62 4.57 12.82 19.73
C GLU A 62 4.16 12.65 18.26
N ARG A 63 3.87 13.76 17.58
CA ARG A 63 3.41 13.73 16.19
C ARG A 63 4.50 13.27 15.23
N ALA A 64 5.74 13.69 15.45
CA ALA A 64 6.88 13.32 14.62
C ALA A 64 7.30 11.87 14.84
N PHE A 65 7.43 11.40 16.09
CA PHE A 65 7.74 10.00 16.40
C PHE A 65 6.67 9.05 15.85
N ARG A 66 5.37 9.39 16.00
CA ARG A 66 4.29 8.60 15.38
C ARG A 66 4.36 8.61 13.85
N ALA A 67 4.79 9.73 13.25
CA ALA A 67 4.91 9.86 11.80
C ALA A 67 6.09 9.06 11.21
N THR A 68 7.13 8.74 11.99
CA THR A 68 8.33 8.02 11.51
C THR A 68 8.00 6.74 10.76
N ARG A 69 7.08 5.91 11.26
CA ARG A 69 6.65 4.67 10.57
C ARG A 69 6.05 4.97 9.19
N SER A 70 5.16 5.95 9.12
CA SER A 70 4.53 6.35 7.86
C SER A 70 5.52 7.03 6.90
N ALA A 71 6.51 7.73 7.44
CA ALA A 71 7.57 8.38 6.68
C ALA A 71 8.56 7.35 6.14
N GLN A 72 8.94 6.35 6.94
CA GLN A 72 9.75 5.20 6.55
C GLN A 72 9.09 4.42 5.42
N ASN A 73 7.79 4.14 5.52
CA ASN A 73 7.02 3.50 4.45
C ASN A 73 6.97 4.32 3.15
N ARG A 74 7.14 5.64 3.23
CA ARG A 74 7.17 6.56 2.07
C ARG A 74 8.58 6.90 1.58
N ALA A 75 9.62 6.63 2.37
CA ALA A 75 10.99 6.99 2.06
C ALA A 75 11.71 5.97 1.18
N ARG A 76 11.24 4.71 1.12
CA ARG A 76 11.62 3.65 0.15
C ARG A 76 12.88 3.91 -0.69
N LYS A 77 14.05 3.82 -0.07
CA LYS A 77 15.35 3.70 -0.75
C LYS A 77 16.09 2.46 -0.24
N PRO A 78 16.90 1.79 -1.09
CA PRO A 78 17.65 0.60 -0.70
C PRO A 78 18.56 0.86 0.51
N TRP A 79 18.70 -0.13 1.39
CA TRP A 79 19.56 -0.08 2.58
C TRP A 79 21.03 0.29 2.28
N TYR A 80 21.50 0.05 1.06
CA TYR A 80 22.87 0.39 0.62
C TYR A 80 23.08 1.90 0.42
N VAL A 81 22.01 2.68 0.17
CA VAL A 81 22.05 4.15 0.13
C VAL A 81 22.15 4.74 1.55
N ARG A 82 21.73 3.99 2.58
CA ARG A 82 21.76 4.42 3.99
C ARG A 82 23.17 4.48 4.58
N ALA A 83 24.06 3.57 4.18
CA ALA A 83 25.43 3.52 4.72
C ALA A 83 26.28 4.73 4.29
N GLN A 84 25.97 5.38 3.16
CA GLN A 84 26.76 6.48 2.59
C GLN A 84 26.45 7.87 3.19
N ARG A 85 25.39 8.03 4.01
CA ARG A 85 24.98 9.35 4.55
C ARG A 85 25.13 9.51 6.06
N THR A 86 25.23 8.42 6.82
CA THR A 86 25.59 8.45 8.24
C THR A 86 27.10 8.38 8.34
N ALA A 87 27.72 9.30 9.08
CA ALA A 87 29.15 9.25 9.36
C ALA A 87 29.50 7.88 9.98
N ASP A 88 30.64 7.29 9.59
CA ASP A 88 31.06 5.96 10.06
C ASP A 88 31.02 5.86 11.60
N GLU A 89 31.40 6.94 12.28
CA GLU A 89 31.41 7.11 13.73
C GLU A 89 30.02 7.00 14.41
N HIS A 90 28.93 7.38 13.73
CA HIS A 90 27.58 7.40 14.31
C HIS A 90 26.78 6.11 14.06
N ARG A 91 27.27 5.21 13.19
CA ARG A 91 26.52 3.99 12.83
C ARG A 91 26.34 3.01 13.98
N GLU A 92 27.34 2.90 14.85
CA GLU A 92 27.30 2.00 16.00
C GLU A 92 26.28 2.48 17.04
N LEU A 93 26.30 3.78 17.35
CA LEU A 93 25.31 4.42 18.22
C LEU A 93 23.88 4.22 17.68
N LEU A 94 23.64 4.53 16.40
CA LEU A 94 22.31 4.37 15.79
C LEU A 94 21.85 2.91 15.77
N ARG A 95 22.76 1.95 15.55
CA ARG A 95 22.45 0.52 15.65
C ARG A 95 22.09 0.12 17.08
N GLY A 96 22.83 0.61 18.08
CA GLY A 96 22.54 0.41 19.49
C GLY A 96 21.16 0.94 19.88
N LEU A 97 20.84 2.18 19.48
CA LEU A 97 19.52 2.79 19.69
C LEU A 97 18.40 2.00 19.00
N GLN A 98 18.62 1.50 17.78
CA GLN A 98 17.63 0.69 17.05
C GLN A 98 17.37 -0.68 17.69
N ALA A 99 18.32 -1.23 18.46
CA ALA A 99 18.16 -2.48 19.20
C ALA A 99 17.32 -2.32 20.49
N LEU A 100 17.02 -1.09 20.89
CA LEU A 100 16.14 -0.80 22.03
C LEU A 100 14.67 -0.88 21.62
N ALA A 101 13.82 -1.25 22.58
CA ALA A 101 12.37 -1.14 22.41
C ALA A 101 12.00 0.33 22.09
N PRO A 102 10.98 0.59 21.24
CA PRO A 102 10.62 1.95 20.84
C PRO A 102 10.43 2.93 22.00
N VAL A 103 9.79 2.48 23.07
CA VAL A 103 9.55 3.28 24.28
C VAL A 103 10.85 3.61 25.02
N GLY A 104 11.75 2.62 25.21
CA GLY A 104 13.04 2.86 25.87
C GLY A 104 13.97 3.77 25.05
N ARG A 105 13.95 3.64 23.72
CA ARG A 105 14.65 4.56 22.81
C ARG A 105 14.11 5.99 22.90
N GLN A 106 12.77 6.14 22.88
CA GLN A 106 12.14 7.45 23.05
C GLN A 106 12.53 8.07 24.39
N LEU A 107 12.49 7.29 25.47
CA LEU A 107 12.85 7.73 26.81
C LEU A 107 14.30 8.26 26.89
N LEU A 108 15.27 7.53 26.32
CA LEU A 108 16.67 7.99 26.27
C LEU A 108 16.83 9.31 25.49
N ILE A 109 16.17 9.43 24.34
CA ILE A 109 16.23 10.63 23.52
C ILE A 109 15.64 11.82 24.28
N LEU A 110 14.52 11.64 24.96
CA LEU A 110 13.90 12.69 25.77
C LEU A 110 14.78 13.09 26.95
N ARG A 111 15.34 12.12 27.66
CA ARG A 111 16.18 12.36 28.84
C ARG A 111 17.49 13.06 28.48
N TRP A 112 18.19 12.57 27.45
CA TRP A 112 19.58 12.94 27.20
C TRP A 112 19.81 13.85 25.99
N LEU A 113 18.93 13.80 24.97
CA LEU A 113 19.05 14.67 23.79
C LEU A 113 18.09 15.87 23.83
N ALA A 114 16.89 15.70 24.40
CA ALA A 114 15.96 16.80 24.67
C ALA A 114 16.23 17.47 26.03
N GLY A 115 17.00 16.83 26.92
CA GLY A 115 17.39 17.38 28.22
C GLY A 115 16.25 17.43 29.25
N LEU A 116 15.19 16.65 29.07
CA LEU A 116 14.07 16.60 30.01
C LEU A 116 14.47 15.90 31.30
N ASP A 117 13.84 16.24 32.41
CA ASP A 117 13.94 15.45 33.64
C ASP A 117 13.26 14.07 33.46
N LEU A 118 13.53 13.14 34.39
CA LEU A 118 13.02 11.77 34.28
C LEU A 118 11.49 11.72 34.29
N ALA A 119 10.82 12.53 35.11
CA ALA A 119 9.37 12.52 35.25
C ALA A 119 8.69 13.08 33.99
N GLN A 120 9.24 14.13 33.39
CA GLN A 120 8.82 14.69 32.10
C GLN A 120 8.99 13.66 30.98
N ALA A 121 10.16 13.02 30.90
CA ALA A 121 10.44 11.99 29.90
C ALA A 121 9.53 10.75 30.07
N ALA A 122 9.22 10.35 31.30
CA ALA A 122 8.30 9.27 31.62
C ALA A 122 6.88 9.59 31.14
N ARG A 123 6.36 10.78 31.47
CA ARG A 123 5.04 11.25 31.02
C ARG A 123 4.92 11.25 29.50
N GLU A 124 5.90 11.79 28.80
CA GLU A 124 5.90 11.83 27.33
C GLU A 124 6.05 10.44 26.68
N SER A 125 6.68 9.49 27.37
CA SER A 125 6.85 8.12 26.90
C SER A 125 5.70 7.17 27.31
N GLY A 126 4.75 7.65 28.12
CA GLY A 126 3.66 6.84 28.65
C GLY A 126 4.09 5.83 29.72
N LEU A 127 5.15 6.13 30.47
CA LEU A 127 5.67 5.31 31.57
C LEU A 127 5.41 5.95 32.92
N THR A 128 5.34 5.12 33.97
CA THR A 128 5.48 5.59 35.36
C THR A 128 6.95 5.93 35.64
N ASP A 129 7.21 6.77 36.66
CA ASP A 129 8.58 7.17 37.02
C ASP A 129 9.46 5.95 37.36
N GLU A 130 8.90 4.96 38.07
CA GLU A 130 9.57 3.69 38.37
C GLU A 130 9.89 2.87 37.10
N ALA A 131 8.93 2.74 36.18
CA ALA A 131 9.15 2.02 34.93
C ALA A 131 10.15 2.74 34.01
N ALA A 132 10.19 4.08 34.06
CA ALA A 132 11.16 4.88 33.35
C ALA A 132 12.57 4.66 33.91
N ALA A 133 12.75 4.66 35.23
CA ALA A 133 14.04 4.36 35.86
C ALA A 133 14.55 2.96 35.44
N ALA A 134 13.72 1.93 35.59
CA ALA A 134 14.06 0.56 35.18
C ALA A 134 14.35 0.45 33.67
N SER A 135 13.60 1.18 32.82
CA SER A 135 13.85 1.20 31.38
C SER A 135 15.17 1.89 31.03
N LEU A 136 15.61 2.91 31.78
CA LEU A 136 16.90 3.56 31.56
C LEU A 136 18.05 2.60 31.91
N GLU A 137 17.97 1.91 33.05
CA GLU A 137 18.96 0.90 33.45
C GLU A 137 19.08 -0.22 32.40
N ALA A 138 17.93 -0.78 31.98
CA ALA A 138 17.90 -1.83 30.96
C ALA A 138 18.44 -1.34 29.60
N SER A 139 18.25 -0.07 29.26
CA SER A 139 18.77 0.53 28.02
C SER A 139 20.27 0.79 28.11
N ALA A 140 20.76 1.28 29.25
CA ALA A 140 22.18 1.45 29.54
C ALA A 140 22.93 0.12 29.43
N ASP A 141 22.36 -0.97 29.96
CA ASP A 141 22.91 -2.32 29.83
C ASP A 141 22.99 -2.81 28.38
N ARG A 142 21.98 -2.49 27.56
CA ARG A 142 21.97 -2.83 26.14
C ARG A 142 23.00 -2.02 25.35
N LEU A 143 23.14 -0.73 25.63
CA LEU A 143 24.13 0.14 25.02
C LEU A 143 25.55 -0.30 25.38
N ARG A 144 25.79 -0.67 26.63
CA ARG A 144 27.08 -1.24 27.09
C ARG A 144 27.45 -2.50 26.31
N ARG A 145 26.49 -3.40 26.09
CA ARG A 145 26.70 -4.61 25.25
C ARG A 145 26.94 -4.29 23.77
N ALA A 146 26.51 -3.11 23.32
CA ALA A 146 26.73 -2.62 21.96
C ALA A 146 28.00 -1.74 21.84
N GLY A 147 28.89 -1.76 22.84
CA GLY A 147 30.16 -1.02 22.80
C GLY A 147 30.06 0.48 23.11
N THR A 148 28.87 0.98 23.51
CA THR A 148 28.68 2.38 23.88
C THR A 148 28.84 2.57 25.39
N ASP A 149 29.63 3.55 25.83
CA ASP A 149 29.74 3.90 27.26
C ASP A 149 28.37 4.37 27.79
N PRO A 150 27.80 3.69 28.80
CA PRO A 150 26.48 4.01 29.32
C PRO A 150 26.45 5.22 30.26
N SER A 151 27.58 5.89 30.51
CA SER A 151 27.61 7.10 31.34
C SER A 151 26.68 8.20 30.77
N PRO A 152 25.93 8.93 31.61
CA PRO A 152 25.02 9.99 31.15
C PRO A 152 25.69 11.01 30.22
N ASP A 153 26.91 11.43 30.56
CA ASP A 153 27.66 12.42 29.78
C ASP A 153 28.08 11.85 28.42
N SER A 154 28.51 10.59 28.37
CA SER A 154 28.87 9.94 27.12
C SER A 154 27.66 9.75 26.21
N ILE A 155 26.52 9.28 26.74
CA ILE A 155 25.27 9.15 25.98
C ILE A 155 24.80 10.52 25.46
N SER A 156 24.84 11.55 26.31
CA SER A 156 24.45 12.91 25.94
C SER A 156 25.35 13.46 24.82
N ASN A 157 26.67 13.31 24.95
CA ASN A 157 27.63 13.75 23.95
C ASN A 157 27.46 12.98 22.62
N ALA A 158 27.31 11.66 22.68
CA ALA A 158 27.11 10.80 21.52
C ALA A 158 25.82 11.14 20.76
N LEU A 159 24.70 11.35 21.48
CA LEU A 159 23.44 11.80 20.90
C LEU A 159 23.54 13.22 20.34
N GLY A 160 24.31 14.10 20.99
CA GLY A 160 24.61 15.46 20.51
C GLY A 160 25.35 15.46 19.17
N GLY A 161 26.30 14.53 18.99
CA GLY A 161 27.09 14.35 17.77
C GLY A 161 26.25 14.08 16.51
N LEU A 162 25.10 13.40 16.65
CA LEU A 162 24.16 13.13 15.56
C LEU A 162 23.65 14.40 14.84
N ARG A 163 23.79 15.58 15.45
CA ARG A 163 23.46 16.85 14.79
C ARG A 163 24.37 17.15 13.60
N HIS A 164 25.60 16.65 13.60
CA HIS A 164 26.55 16.87 12.51
C HIS A 164 26.12 16.18 11.21
N ASP A 165 25.45 15.03 11.31
CA ASP A 165 24.88 14.30 10.16
C ASP A 165 23.75 15.07 9.46
N LEU A 166 23.17 16.08 10.12
CA LEU A 166 22.01 16.82 9.64
C LEU A 166 22.36 18.18 9.02
N THR A 167 23.65 18.53 8.94
CA THR A 167 24.13 19.84 8.46
C THR A 167 23.82 20.11 6.99
N ALA A 168 23.75 19.06 6.16
CA ALA A 168 23.45 19.15 4.73
C ALA A 168 21.94 19.02 4.39
N GLU A 169 21.07 18.84 5.40
CA GLU A 169 19.66 18.52 5.14
C GLU A 169 18.84 19.74 4.68
N PRO A 170 18.13 19.67 3.53
CA PRO A 170 17.41 20.80 2.97
C PRO A 170 16.41 21.44 3.95
N VAL A 171 16.45 22.76 4.06
CA VAL A 171 15.49 23.51 4.89
C VAL A 171 14.20 23.73 4.11
N GLU A 172 13.10 23.16 4.58
CA GLU A 172 11.79 23.45 4.01
C GLU A 172 11.34 24.87 4.35
N ARG A 173 10.64 25.51 3.40
CA ARG A 173 10.09 26.86 3.60
C ARG A 173 8.86 26.79 4.53
N PRO A 174 8.81 27.54 5.65
CA PRO A 174 7.65 27.53 6.56
C PRO A 174 6.33 27.84 5.87
N SER A 175 6.35 28.74 4.87
CA SER A 175 5.16 29.09 4.08
C SER A 175 4.59 27.92 3.27
N ARG A 176 5.42 26.96 2.85
CA ARG A 176 4.98 25.73 2.17
C ARG A 176 4.26 24.81 3.14
N LEU A 177 4.89 24.52 4.29
CA LEU A 177 4.31 23.66 5.34
C LEU A 177 2.99 24.22 5.86
N ARG A 178 2.93 25.55 6.04
CA ARG A 178 1.70 26.25 6.44
C ARG A 178 0.59 26.12 5.39
N ARG A 179 0.88 26.39 4.12
CA ARG A 179 -0.11 26.29 3.03
C ARG A 179 -0.67 24.86 2.90
N GLU A 180 0.18 23.85 3.05
CA GLU A 180 -0.25 22.45 3.04
C GLU A 180 -1.16 22.12 4.23
N GLY A 181 -0.83 22.61 5.44
CA GLY A 181 -1.68 22.49 6.62
C GLY A 181 -3.03 23.21 6.47
N ASP A 182 -3.02 24.45 5.96
CA ASP A 182 -4.22 25.24 5.71
C ASP A 182 -5.11 24.59 4.65
N ARG A 183 -4.54 23.97 3.60
CA ARG A 183 -5.27 23.21 2.60
C ARG A 183 -6.00 22.03 3.22
N ARG A 184 -5.32 21.25 4.08
CA ARG A 184 -5.95 20.14 4.82
C ARG A 184 -7.13 20.64 5.66
N ARG A 185 -6.97 21.80 6.31
CA ARG A 185 -8.00 22.40 7.17
C ARG A 185 -9.24 22.78 6.36
N ARG A 186 -9.04 23.45 5.22
CA ARG A 186 -10.12 23.82 4.30
C ARG A 186 -10.85 22.58 3.78
N THR A 187 -10.12 21.54 3.35
CA THR A 187 -10.75 20.30 2.88
C THR A 187 -11.56 19.58 3.97
N HIS A 188 -11.09 19.57 5.21
CA HIS A 188 -11.81 18.95 6.33
C HIS A 188 -13.06 19.76 6.69
N MET A 189 -12.98 21.10 6.68
CA MET A 189 -14.14 21.96 6.92
C MET A 189 -15.19 21.86 5.80
N THR A 190 -14.78 21.74 4.53
CA THR A 190 -15.73 21.53 3.42
C THR A 190 -16.40 20.16 3.49
N LEU A 191 -15.66 19.10 3.84
CA LEU A 191 -16.22 17.77 4.05
C LEU A 191 -17.22 17.75 5.22
N ALA A 192 -16.91 18.41 6.34
CA ALA A 192 -17.82 18.54 7.48
C ALA A 192 -19.10 19.32 7.11
N ALA A 193 -18.97 20.41 6.35
CA ALA A 193 -20.13 21.18 5.86
C ALA A 193 -21.02 20.35 4.93
N LEU A 194 -20.44 19.57 4.01
CA LEU A 194 -21.20 18.68 3.11
C LEU A 194 -21.92 17.57 3.87
N LEU A 195 -21.27 16.95 4.87
CA LEU A 195 -21.90 15.96 5.75
C LEU A 195 -23.05 16.57 6.55
N SER A 196 -22.88 17.78 7.07
CA SER A 196 -23.92 18.50 7.82
C SER A 196 -25.13 18.81 6.92
N LEU A 197 -24.88 19.28 5.69
CA LEU A 197 -25.92 19.54 4.69
C LEU A 197 -26.68 18.27 4.30
N ALA A 198 -25.99 17.15 4.11
CA ALA A 198 -26.61 15.86 3.82
C ALA A 198 -27.50 15.37 4.99
N LEU A 199 -27.10 15.65 6.24
CA LEU A 199 -27.87 15.32 7.44
C LEU A 199 -29.15 16.17 7.54
N VAL A 200 -29.07 17.46 7.20
CA VAL A 200 -30.23 18.37 7.14
C VAL A 200 -31.20 17.94 6.03
N ILE A 201 -30.70 17.60 4.84
CA ILE A 201 -31.54 17.11 3.73
C ILE A 201 -32.20 15.78 4.09
N GLY A 202 -31.46 14.87 4.74
CA GLY A 202 -31.99 13.59 5.23
C GLY A 202 -33.08 13.75 6.29
N ALA A 203 -32.92 14.70 7.22
CA ALA A 203 -33.96 15.04 8.20
C ALA A 203 -35.20 15.71 7.54
N GLY A 204 -34.99 16.53 6.52
CA GLY A 204 -36.08 17.11 5.71
C GLY A 204 -36.88 16.05 4.95
N ALA A 205 -36.22 15.03 4.40
CA ALA A 205 -36.89 13.92 3.72
C ALA A 205 -37.73 13.04 4.67
N LEU A 206 -37.27 12.86 5.92
CA LEU A 206 -38.00 12.11 6.96
C LEU A 206 -39.23 12.85 7.50
N THR A 207 -39.25 14.19 7.44
CA THR A 207 -40.40 15.01 7.88
C THR A 207 -41.44 15.20 6.77
N ALA A 208 -41.04 15.17 5.50
CA ALA A 208 -41.96 15.21 4.35
C ALA A 208 -42.72 13.88 4.12
N ALA A 209 -42.25 12.76 4.67
CA ALA A 209 -42.81 11.42 4.45
C ALA A 209 -43.95 11.02 5.43
N LYS A 210 -44.42 11.92 6.31
CA LYS A 210 -45.56 11.66 7.19
C LYS A 210 -46.74 12.58 6.84
N SER A 211 -47.73 12.01 6.17
CA SER A 211 -49.11 12.50 6.20
C SER A 211 -50.01 11.53 7.00
N PRO A 212 -51.11 12.04 7.57
CA PRO A 212 -51.69 11.51 8.79
C PRO A 212 -52.75 10.45 8.50
N LEU A 213 -52.78 9.39 9.29
CA LEU A 213 -53.94 8.48 9.37
C LEU A 213 -54.47 8.49 10.81
N THR A 214 -55.55 9.24 10.92
CA THR A 214 -56.77 9.04 11.71
C THR A 214 -56.74 7.96 12.81
N SER A 215 -56.90 8.44 14.03
CA SER A 215 -57.33 7.72 15.22
C SER A 215 -58.85 7.51 15.23
N THR A 216 -59.30 6.31 15.60
CA THR A 216 -60.58 6.12 16.31
C THR A 216 -60.43 4.98 17.33
N PRO A 217 -61.14 5.05 18.48
CA PRO A 217 -60.83 4.31 19.70
C PRO A 217 -61.74 3.10 19.91
N GLU A 218 -61.29 2.11 20.68
CA GLU A 218 -62.19 1.14 21.30
C GLU A 218 -61.70 0.79 22.72
N ALA A 219 -62.66 0.79 23.64
CA ALA A 219 -62.48 0.77 25.08
C ALA A 219 -62.66 -0.64 25.67
N SER A 220 -61.91 -0.89 26.76
CA SER A 220 -62.18 -1.71 27.97
C SER A 220 -62.83 -3.11 27.80
N ALA A 221 -62.34 -4.22 28.37
CA ALA A 221 -61.92 -4.50 29.76
C ALA A 221 -61.42 -5.98 29.82
N PRO A 222 -61.28 -6.65 31.00
CA PRO A 222 -60.61 -6.33 32.25
C PRO A 222 -59.48 -7.34 32.60
N THR A 223 -58.66 -6.98 33.58
CA THR A 223 -57.65 -7.83 34.24
C THR A 223 -58.29 -9.01 34.99
N PRO A 224 -57.63 -10.18 35.03
CA PRO A 224 -57.58 -10.96 36.25
C PRO A 224 -56.17 -11.40 36.66
N ASP A 225 -56.12 -11.80 37.93
CA ASP A 225 -54.98 -11.86 38.82
C ASP A 225 -53.85 -12.82 38.48
N ARG A 226 -52.69 -12.40 38.98
CA ARG A 226 -51.44 -13.15 39.17
C ARG A 226 -51.63 -14.35 40.10
N PRO A 227 -51.06 -15.52 39.74
CA PRO A 227 -50.46 -16.41 40.72
C PRO A 227 -48.93 -16.28 40.67
N THR A 228 -48.35 -16.13 41.85
CA THR A 228 -46.91 -16.17 42.10
C THR A 228 -46.36 -17.54 41.71
N ALA A 229 -45.40 -17.60 40.79
CA ALA A 229 -44.59 -18.79 40.52
C ALA A 229 -43.12 -18.50 40.85
N THR A 230 -42.61 -19.35 41.73
CA THR A 230 -41.24 -19.52 42.26
C THR A 230 -40.16 -19.47 41.16
N PRO A 231 -38.92 -18.98 41.45
CA PRO A 231 -37.87 -18.89 40.45
C PRO A 231 -37.38 -20.29 40.04
N GLU A 232 -37.43 -20.56 38.74
CA GLU A 232 -36.79 -21.72 38.11
C GLU A 232 -35.27 -21.45 38.04
N PRO A 233 -34.39 -22.42 38.36
CA PRO A 233 -32.94 -22.19 38.37
C PRO A 233 -32.44 -21.93 36.95
N GLU A 234 -31.70 -20.83 36.74
CA GLU A 234 -30.95 -20.61 35.51
C GLU A 234 -30.00 -21.78 35.26
N GLU A 235 -30.19 -22.48 34.14
CA GLU A 235 -29.21 -23.43 33.63
C GLU A 235 -27.86 -22.72 33.44
N PRO A 236 -26.76 -23.30 33.97
CA PRO A 236 -25.44 -22.70 33.82
C PRO A 236 -25.07 -22.71 32.33
N LYS A 237 -24.73 -21.52 31.79
CA LYS A 237 -24.15 -21.38 30.45
C LYS A 237 -23.03 -22.41 30.28
N PRO A 238 -23.04 -23.22 29.20
CA PRO A 238 -22.02 -24.24 29.00
C PRO A 238 -20.65 -23.56 29.00
N LYS A 239 -19.74 -24.07 29.84
CA LYS A 239 -18.33 -23.66 29.82
C LYS A 239 -17.83 -23.70 28.37
N PRO A 240 -17.07 -22.69 27.90
CA PRO A 240 -16.39 -22.80 26.63
C PRO A 240 -15.61 -24.12 26.63
N GLY A 241 -15.84 -24.97 25.64
CA GLY A 241 -14.99 -26.14 25.41
C GLY A 241 -13.52 -25.70 25.30
N PRO A 242 -12.56 -26.63 25.45
CA PRO A 242 -11.15 -26.29 25.27
C PRO A 242 -10.97 -25.54 23.95
N GLU A 243 -10.35 -24.35 24.01
CA GLU A 243 -10.10 -23.58 22.80
C GLU A 243 -9.33 -24.47 21.81
N PRO A 244 -9.71 -24.48 20.53
CA PRO A 244 -9.02 -25.28 19.53
C PRO A 244 -7.54 -24.87 19.50
N THR A 245 -6.66 -25.84 19.75
CA THR A 245 -5.21 -25.60 19.80
C THR A 245 -4.66 -25.45 18.39
N PHE A 246 -3.91 -24.37 18.17
CA PHE A 246 -3.15 -24.17 16.94
C PHE A 246 -1.66 -24.38 17.20
N ASP A 247 -1.02 -25.16 16.34
CA ASP A 247 0.40 -25.44 16.44
C ASP A 247 1.08 -25.61 15.07
N ALA A 248 2.41 -25.65 15.09
CA ALA A 248 3.22 -25.75 13.88
C ALA A 248 3.06 -27.10 13.14
N SER A 249 2.50 -28.14 13.75
CA SER A 249 2.21 -29.43 13.09
C SER A 249 1.10 -29.30 12.05
N GLN A 250 0.20 -28.31 12.20
CA GLN A 250 -0.87 -28.04 11.26
C GLN A 250 -0.38 -27.36 9.97
N LEU A 251 0.84 -26.79 9.96
CA LEU A 251 1.46 -26.31 8.74
C LEU A 251 1.76 -27.46 7.77
N THR A 252 1.88 -27.12 6.49
CA THR A 252 2.02 -28.08 5.40
C THR A 252 3.32 -28.87 5.52
N SER A 253 3.27 -30.18 5.28
CA SER A 253 4.46 -31.03 5.38
C SER A 253 5.35 -30.95 4.13
N ARG A 254 6.61 -31.38 4.25
CA ARG A 254 7.52 -31.50 3.10
C ARG A 254 6.97 -32.43 2.02
N GLU A 255 6.30 -33.51 2.40
CA GLU A 255 5.72 -34.46 1.45
C GLU A 255 4.62 -33.80 0.60
N GLU A 256 3.81 -32.94 1.21
CA GLU A 256 2.77 -32.23 0.49
C GLU A 256 3.31 -31.22 -0.53
N MET A 257 4.53 -30.71 -0.33
CA MET A 257 5.21 -29.84 -1.30
C MET A 257 5.46 -30.52 -2.66
N ARG A 258 5.43 -31.86 -2.74
CA ARG A 258 5.48 -32.59 -4.01
C ARG A 258 4.37 -32.17 -4.98
N LYS A 259 3.25 -31.63 -4.48
CA LYS A 259 2.14 -31.08 -5.29
C LYS A 259 2.57 -29.94 -6.22
N LEU A 260 3.62 -29.18 -5.88
CA LEU A 260 4.11 -28.09 -6.74
C LEU A 260 4.92 -28.60 -7.95
N ARG A 261 5.42 -29.85 -7.91
CA ARG A 261 6.29 -30.56 -8.87
C ARG A 261 7.33 -29.64 -9.55
N THR A 262 8.49 -29.54 -8.93
CA THR A 262 9.70 -28.86 -9.39
C THR A 262 10.74 -29.88 -9.89
N PRO A 263 11.67 -29.52 -10.79
CA PRO A 263 12.78 -30.40 -11.20
C PRO A 263 13.64 -30.89 -10.04
N ARG A 264 13.78 -30.07 -8.99
CA ARG A 264 14.53 -30.38 -7.77
C ARG A 264 13.58 -30.59 -6.60
N PRO A 265 13.87 -31.52 -5.68
CA PRO A 265 13.01 -31.78 -4.54
C PRO A 265 12.98 -30.59 -3.57
N TRP A 266 11.83 -30.40 -2.91
CA TRP A 266 11.67 -29.41 -1.85
C TRP A 266 12.33 -29.86 -0.56
N ARG A 267 13.05 -28.95 0.10
CA ARG A 267 13.61 -29.10 1.44
C ARG A 267 12.90 -28.13 2.37
N LEU A 268 12.58 -28.58 3.58
CA LEU A 268 12.14 -27.71 4.66
C LEU A 268 13.37 -26.95 5.17
N THR A 269 13.31 -25.62 5.17
CA THR A 269 14.43 -24.78 5.63
C THR A 269 14.18 -24.12 6.97
N GLY A 270 12.91 -23.90 7.34
CA GLY A 270 12.56 -23.30 8.62
C GLY A 270 11.09 -23.50 8.97
N THR A 271 10.82 -23.57 10.27
CA THR A 271 9.48 -23.47 10.85
C THR A 271 9.60 -22.61 12.08
N SER A 272 8.86 -21.50 12.12
CA SER A 272 8.86 -20.63 13.29
C SER A 272 8.05 -21.26 14.44
N PRO A 273 8.39 -20.95 15.70
CA PRO A 273 7.41 -21.03 16.77
C PRO A 273 6.26 -20.03 16.52
N ASP A 274 5.22 -20.11 17.35
CA ASP A 274 4.14 -19.11 17.34
C ASP A 274 4.72 -17.71 17.59
N PHE A 275 4.31 -16.74 16.77
CA PHE A 275 4.86 -15.37 16.71
C PHE A 275 6.39 -15.30 16.54
N GLY A 276 7.03 -16.38 16.09
CA GLY A 276 8.48 -16.47 15.96
C GLY A 276 9.08 -15.64 14.81
N VAL A 277 8.24 -15.05 13.96
CA VAL A 277 8.66 -14.16 12.87
C VAL A 277 7.99 -12.81 13.05
N THR A 278 8.80 -11.76 13.19
CA THR A 278 8.34 -10.38 13.35
C THR A 278 8.81 -9.48 12.20
N THR A 279 9.68 -9.98 11.34
CA THR A 279 10.18 -9.29 10.16
C THR A 279 9.42 -9.75 8.90
N PRO A 280 9.14 -8.84 7.94
CA PRO A 280 8.61 -9.24 6.64
C PRO A 280 9.46 -10.32 5.97
N TYR A 281 8.85 -11.47 5.69
CA TYR A 281 9.47 -12.57 4.93
C TYR A 281 9.26 -12.42 3.42
N ASP A 282 8.58 -11.36 3.01
CA ASP A 282 8.32 -10.98 1.63
C ASP A 282 8.21 -9.45 1.56
N GLU A 283 8.71 -8.87 0.48
CA GLU A 283 8.85 -7.41 0.34
C GLU A 283 7.51 -6.68 0.15
N CYS A 284 6.47 -7.37 -0.28
CA CYS A 284 5.14 -6.77 -0.36
C CYS A 284 4.53 -6.55 1.03
N LEU A 285 4.96 -7.30 2.06
CA LEU A 285 4.39 -7.24 3.40
C LEU A 285 4.86 -6.00 4.17
N LEU A 286 3.90 -5.28 4.74
CA LEU A 286 4.17 -4.09 5.57
C LEU A 286 4.34 -4.42 7.06
N ALA A 287 3.85 -5.57 7.51
CA ALA A 287 3.93 -6.07 8.88
C ALA A 287 3.76 -7.59 8.89
N VAL A 288 4.38 -8.24 9.89
CA VAL A 288 4.21 -9.66 10.17
C VAL A 288 3.96 -9.83 11.68
N PRO A 289 2.86 -10.49 12.09
CA PRO A 289 1.72 -10.90 11.26
C PRO A 289 1.02 -9.68 10.62
N SER A 290 0.27 -9.94 9.54
CA SER A 290 -0.57 -8.94 8.88
C SER A 290 -1.76 -8.53 9.76
N ASP A 291 -2.32 -9.45 10.54
CA ASP A 291 -3.26 -9.14 11.63
C ASP A 291 -2.50 -8.76 12.92
N PRO A 292 -2.52 -7.48 13.34
CA PRO A 292 -1.82 -7.04 14.56
C PRO A 292 -2.43 -7.60 15.84
N HIS A 293 -3.61 -8.21 15.76
CA HIS A 293 -4.30 -8.84 16.89
C HIS A 293 -4.55 -10.32 16.64
N ALA A 294 -3.72 -10.97 15.80
CA ALA A 294 -3.74 -12.42 15.64
C ALA A 294 -3.64 -13.11 17.01
N ALA A 295 -4.36 -14.22 17.16
CA ALA A 295 -4.23 -15.14 18.29
C ALA A 295 -3.01 -16.06 18.11
N HIS A 296 -2.73 -16.46 16.86
CA HIS A 296 -1.54 -17.25 16.51
C HIS A 296 -0.98 -16.83 15.15
N SER A 297 0.33 -16.98 14.97
CA SER A 297 1.05 -16.68 13.73
C SER A 297 2.23 -17.62 13.55
N PHE A 298 2.22 -18.42 12.49
CA PHE A 298 3.31 -19.33 12.15
C PHE A 298 3.80 -19.12 10.73
N VAL A 299 5.10 -19.30 10.50
CA VAL A 299 5.73 -19.24 9.18
C VAL A 299 6.56 -20.49 8.95
N ARG A 300 6.45 -21.07 7.75
CA ARG A 300 7.25 -22.22 7.30
C ARG A 300 7.82 -21.96 5.91
N THR A 301 9.10 -22.24 5.73
CA THR A 301 9.84 -21.96 4.49
C THR A 301 10.41 -23.23 3.87
N PHE A 302 10.42 -23.27 2.53
CA PHE A 302 10.94 -24.38 1.74
C PHE A 302 11.78 -23.87 0.57
N GLU A 303 12.74 -24.69 0.13
CA GLU A 303 13.57 -24.41 -1.04
C GLU A 303 13.67 -25.62 -1.99
N SER A 304 13.60 -25.39 -3.30
CA SER A 304 13.70 -26.44 -4.33
C SER A 304 15.15 -26.76 -4.72
N GLY A 305 15.95 -27.21 -3.75
CA GLY A 305 17.38 -27.52 -3.90
C GLY A 305 18.30 -26.30 -3.72
N PRO A 306 19.62 -26.46 -3.85
CA PRO A 306 20.59 -25.40 -3.51
C PRO A 306 20.79 -24.39 -4.65
N GLY A 307 21.23 -23.18 -4.28
CA GLY A 307 21.77 -22.16 -5.18
C GLY A 307 20.74 -21.15 -5.71
N ARG A 308 21.23 -20.16 -6.48
CA ARG A 308 20.48 -18.95 -6.91
C ARG A 308 19.29 -19.19 -7.86
N ARG A 309 19.09 -20.42 -8.31
CA ARG A 309 17.95 -20.83 -9.16
C ARG A 309 16.88 -21.62 -8.40
N ALA A 310 17.05 -21.82 -7.10
CA ALA A 310 16.06 -22.50 -6.29
C ALA A 310 14.78 -21.67 -6.19
N ALA A 311 13.63 -22.33 -6.37
CA ALA A 311 12.37 -21.72 -5.98
C ALA A 311 12.27 -21.73 -4.46
N VAL A 312 11.76 -20.63 -3.90
CA VAL A 312 11.51 -20.47 -2.46
C VAL A 312 10.00 -20.43 -2.26
N ALA A 313 9.49 -21.23 -1.33
CA ALA A 313 8.08 -21.24 -0.96
C ALA A 313 7.92 -20.94 0.53
N THR A 314 7.14 -19.92 0.85
CA THR A 314 6.83 -19.52 2.23
C THR A 314 5.34 -19.71 2.47
N GLN A 315 5.00 -20.46 3.52
CA GLN A 315 3.66 -20.56 4.07
C GLN A 315 3.57 -19.71 5.33
N ALA A 316 2.57 -18.85 5.42
CA ALA A 316 2.15 -18.23 6.66
C ALA A 316 0.75 -18.68 7.05
N LEU A 317 0.54 -18.95 8.32
CA LEU A 317 -0.76 -19.22 8.94
C LEU A 317 -0.98 -18.17 10.01
N GLU A 318 -1.99 -17.32 9.81
CA GLU A 318 -2.44 -16.36 10.81
C GLU A 318 -3.84 -16.74 11.28
N VAL A 319 -4.01 -16.89 12.59
CA VAL A 319 -5.30 -17.20 13.21
C VAL A 319 -5.77 -15.97 13.96
N SER A 320 -6.84 -15.34 13.48
CA SER A 320 -7.42 -14.16 14.12
C SER A 320 -8.27 -14.52 15.34
N ARG A 321 -8.51 -13.53 16.22
CA ARG A 321 -9.40 -13.67 17.39
C ARG A 321 -10.87 -13.93 17.04
N SER A 322 -11.29 -13.59 15.82
CA SER A 322 -12.65 -13.81 15.33
C SER A 322 -12.66 -14.00 13.80
N THR A 323 -13.74 -14.57 13.27
CA THR A 323 -13.96 -14.71 11.82
C THR A 323 -14.02 -13.36 11.12
N ALA A 324 -14.61 -12.35 11.75
CA ALA A 324 -14.63 -10.98 11.23
C ALA A 324 -13.23 -10.33 11.19
N ALA A 325 -12.37 -10.64 12.16
CA ALA A 325 -10.97 -10.20 12.11
C ALA A 325 -10.18 -10.93 11.01
N ALA A 326 -10.45 -12.23 10.80
CA ALA A 326 -9.85 -13.01 9.72
C ALA A 326 -10.27 -12.50 8.33
N ASP A 327 -11.54 -12.12 8.14
CA ASP A 327 -12.00 -11.50 6.88
C ASP A 327 -11.26 -10.18 6.62
N ARG A 328 -11.15 -9.32 7.62
CA ARG A 328 -10.35 -8.09 7.50
C ARG A 328 -8.88 -8.38 7.17
N ASN A 329 -8.30 -9.42 7.75
CA ASN A 329 -6.92 -9.83 7.46
C ASN A 329 -6.78 -10.36 6.03
N TYR A 330 -7.70 -11.21 5.57
CA TYR A 330 -7.76 -11.71 4.21
C TYR A 330 -7.84 -10.55 3.20
N GLN A 331 -8.75 -9.59 3.41
CA GLN A 331 -8.87 -8.40 2.55
C GLN A 331 -7.61 -7.52 2.60
N ARG A 332 -6.95 -7.42 3.75
CA ARG A 332 -5.68 -6.69 3.91
C ARG A 332 -4.58 -7.36 3.08
N LEU A 333 -4.37 -8.66 3.24
CA LEU A 333 -3.37 -9.43 2.49
C LEU A 333 -3.63 -9.39 0.98
N VAL A 334 -4.89 -9.55 0.56
CA VAL A 334 -5.28 -9.44 -0.85
C VAL A 334 -4.90 -8.08 -1.41
N LYS A 335 -5.18 -6.98 -0.70
CA LYS A 335 -4.78 -5.62 -1.12
C LYS A 335 -3.27 -5.43 -1.11
N THR A 336 -2.58 -5.97 -0.12
CA THR A 336 -1.11 -5.90 0.01
C THR A 336 -0.42 -6.50 -1.21
N TYR A 337 -0.82 -7.70 -1.63
CA TYR A 337 -0.21 -8.37 -2.78
C TYR A 337 -0.71 -7.85 -4.13
N ALA A 338 -2.02 -7.63 -4.26
CA ALA A 338 -2.59 -7.09 -5.49
C ALA A 338 -2.10 -5.66 -5.79
N GLY A 339 -1.60 -4.94 -4.79
CA GLY A 339 -0.99 -3.63 -4.95
C GLY A 339 0.40 -3.56 -4.35
N CYS A 340 1.18 -4.62 -4.47
CA CYS A 340 2.54 -4.66 -3.96
C CYS A 340 3.32 -3.46 -4.47
N LEU A 341 3.63 -2.55 -3.55
CA LEU A 341 4.35 -1.33 -3.88
C LEU A 341 5.86 -1.46 -3.64
N ALA A 342 6.34 -2.69 -3.45
CA ALA A 342 7.77 -2.98 -3.48
C ALA A 342 8.33 -2.71 -4.87
N ASP A 343 9.65 -2.51 -4.96
CA ASP A 343 10.27 -1.99 -6.17
C ASP A 343 9.99 -2.91 -7.37
N ASN A 344 9.45 -2.34 -8.45
CA ASN A 344 9.16 -2.99 -9.73
C ASN A 344 8.46 -4.35 -9.69
N HIS A 345 7.30 -4.41 -9.01
CA HIS A 345 6.39 -5.54 -9.15
C HIS A 345 5.31 -5.25 -10.18
N GLN A 346 5.02 -6.23 -11.03
CA GLN A 346 3.87 -6.25 -11.91
C GLN A 346 2.93 -7.39 -11.54
N VAL A 347 1.65 -7.09 -11.39
CA VAL A 347 0.56 -8.07 -11.30
C VAL A 347 0.16 -8.47 -12.72
N GLU A 348 0.51 -9.68 -13.10
CA GLU A 348 0.15 -10.26 -14.40
C GLU A 348 -1.32 -10.70 -14.39
N ARG A 349 -1.75 -11.38 -13.31
CA ARG A 349 -3.11 -11.91 -13.16
C ARG A 349 -3.58 -11.87 -11.71
N PHE A 350 -4.87 -11.62 -11.53
CA PHE A 350 -5.57 -11.77 -10.26
C PHE A 350 -6.79 -12.68 -10.44
N ALA A 351 -7.00 -13.59 -9.51
CA ALA A 351 -8.14 -14.48 -9.57
C ALA A 351 -8.73 -14.75 -8.19
N MET A 352 -10.04 -14.94 -8.15
CA MET A 352 -10.75 -15.48 -7.01
C MET A 352 -10.77 -17.01 -7.09
N LEU A 353 -10.61 -17.68 -5.95
CA LEU A 353 -10.62 -19.12 -5.83
C LEU A 353 -11.96 -19.59 -5.28
N ARG A 354 -12.60 -20.54 -5.96
CA ARG A 354 -13.79 -21.26 -5.47
C ARG A 354 -13.38 -22.67 -5.07
N GLY A 355 -14.01 -23.17 -4.00
CA GLY A 355 -13.73 -24.51 -3.46
C GLY A 355 -12.49 -24.59 -2.57
N VAL A 356 -11.89 -23.46 -2.20
CA VAL A 356 -10.73 -23.37 -1.29
C VAL A 356 -11.10 -22.46 -0.12
N GLY A 357 -11.39 -23.05 1.04
CA GLY A 357 -11.82 -22.29 2.21
C GLY A 357 -13.20 -21.63 2.06
N ASP A 358 -13.43 -20.59 2.86
CA ASP A 358 -14.57 -19.68 2.76
C ASP A 358 -14.34 -18.63 1.65
N ALA A 359 -13.10 -18.15 1.54
CA ALA A 359 -12.65 -17.21 0.52
C ALA A 359 -11.22 -17.54 0.09
N GLY A 360 -10.88 -17.25 -1.17
CA GLY A 360 -9.51 -17.40 -1.63
C GLY A 360 -9.18 -16.52 -2.83
N SER A 361 -7.91 -16.15 -2.94
CA SER A 361 -7.36 -15.37 -4.05
C SER A 361 -6.03 -15.93 -4.50
N LEU A 362 -5.74 -15.76 -5.79
CA LEU A 362 -4.44 -16.04 -6.40
C LEU A 362 -3.96 -14.77 -7.11
N VAL A 363 -2.77 -14.31 -6.75
CA VAL A 363 -2.05 -13.22 -7.40
C VAL A 363 -0.85 -13.82 -8.11
N THR A 364 -0.74 -13.60 -9.43
CA THR A 364 0.44 -13.97 -10.22
C THR A 364 1.15 -12.69 -10.60
N MET A 365 2.43 -12.63 -10.26
CA MET A 365 3.26 -11.46 -10.37
C MET A 365 4.60 -11.80 -10.98
N ARG A 366 5.24 -10.78 -11.53
CA ARG A 366 6.67 -10.79 -11.82
C ARG A 366 7.31 -9.53 -11.27
N TYR A 367 8.58 -9.61 -10.92
CA TYR A 367 9.36 -8.47 -10.47
C TYR A 367 10.77 -8.53 -11.03
N VAL A 368 11.46 -7.39 -11.06
CA VAL A 368 12.84 -7.32 -11.55
C VAL A 368 13.76 -6.81 -10.44
N ASP A 369 14.85 -7.55 -10.24
CA ASP A 369 15.95 -7.12 -9.40
C ASP A 369 17.27 -7.15 -10.19
N ARG A 370 18.39 -6.93 -9.50
CA ARG A 370 19.73 -6.98 -10.09
C ARG A 370 20.12 -8.34 -10.71
N HIS A 371 19.40 -9.41 -10.40
CA HIS A 371 19.62 -10.76 -10.89
C HIS A 371 18.68 -11.13 -12.05
N GLY A 372 17.74 -10.26 -12.42
CA GLY A 372 16.84 -10.45 -13.55
C GLY A 372 15.37 -10.44 -13.16
N ILE A 373 14.54 -10.97 -14.05
CA ILE A 373 13.09 -11.09 -13.84
C ILE A 373 12.78 -12.38 -13.08
N HIS A 374 11.98 -12.26 -12.04
CA HIS A 374 11.50 -13.34 -11.20
C HIS A 374 9.99 -13.41 -11.26
N HIS A 375 9.44 -14.61 -11.07
CA HIS A 375 8.00 -14.82 -10.99
C HIS A 375 7.62 -15.16 -9.56
N GLN A 376 6.58 -14.50 -9.08
CA GLN A 376 6.02 -14.70 -7.77
C GLN A 376 4.55 -15.12 -7.91
N ARG A 377 4.14 -16.12 -7.15
CA ARG A 377 2.74 -16.54 -7.06
C ARG A 377 2.31 -16.55 -5.61
N VAL A 378 1.19 -15.87 -5.34
CA VAL A 378 0.67 -15.72 -3.99
C VAL A 378 -0.75 -16.26 -3.93
N ALA A 379 -0.98 -17.28 -3.13
CA ALA A 379 -2.31 -17.80 -2.86
C ALA A 379 -2.69 -17.49 -1.42
N ILE A 380 -3.84 -16.84 -1.23
CA ILE A 380 -4.36 -16.43 0.07
C ILE A 380 -5.70 -17.14 0.23
N ALA A 381 -5.92 -17.85 1.32
CA ALA A 381 -7.18 -18.53 1.58
C ALA A 381 -7.60 -18.33 3.04
N GLN A 382 -8.85 -17.96 3.24
CA GLN A 382 -9.49 -17.86 4.54
C GLN A 382 -10.32 -19.12 4.82
N SER A 383 -10.25 -19.62 6.06
CA SER A 383 -11.19 -20.62 6.60
C SER A 383 -11.48 -20.26 8.05
N GLY A 384 -12.68 -19.73 8.31
CA GLY A 384 -13.17 -19.29 9.59
C GLY A 384 -12.26 -18.20 10.16
N ARG A 385 -11.59 -18.53 11.27
CA ARG A 385 -10.62 -17.66 11.94
C ARG A 385 -9.21 -17.67 11.32
N SER A 386 -8.90 -18.61 10.42
CA SER A 386 -7.57 -18.75 9.83
C SER A 386 -7.46 -18.08 8.47
N VAL A 387 -6.30 -17.49 8.20
CA VAL A 387 -5.86 -17.08 6.88
C VAL A 387 -4.52 -17.74 6.59
N ILE A 388 -4.47 -18.54 5.52
CA ILE A 388 -3.24 -19.15 5.01
C ILE A 388 -2.78 -18.34 3.80
N THR A 389 -1.51 -17.92 3.82
CA THR A 389 -0.84 -17.28 2.69
C THR A 389 0.31 -18.16 2.22
N TRP A 390 0.33 -18.49 0.95
CA TRP A 390 1.45 -19.11 0.27
C TRP A 390 2.09 -18.11 -0.68
N ILE A 391 3.41 -17.99 -0.63
CA ILE A 391 4.23 -17.18 -1.54
C ILE A 391 5.24 -18.10 -2.17
N VAL A 392 5.28 -18.17 -3.49
CA VAL A 392 6.26 -18.97 -4.23
C VAL A 392 7.02 -18.08 -5.18
N ASN A 393 8.31 -17.88 -4.90
CA ASN A 393 9.25 -17.14 -5.72
C ASN A 393 10.03 -18.12 -6.59
N SER A 394 10.04 -17.91 -7.90
CA SER A 394 10.68 -18.77 -8.90
C SER A 394 11.51 -17.94 -9.87
N PRO A 395 12.85 -18.11 -9.87
CA PRO A 395 13.72 -17.44 -10.83
C PRO A 395 13.41 -17.85 -12.27
N GLY A 396 13.40 -16.90 -13.22
CA GLY A 396 13.37 -17.17 -14.66
C GLY A 396 12.17 -17.97 -15.17
N GLY A 397 10.99 -17.79 -14.58
CA GLY A 397 9.75 -18.42 -15.07
C GLY A 397 9.49 -19.84 -14.55
N GLY A 398 10.18 -20.25 -13.48
CA GLY A 398 10.14 -21.61 -12.92
C GLY A 398 8.73 -22.24 -12.68
N PRO A 399 8.71 -23.57 -12.48
CA PRO A 399 7.67 -24.55 -12.87
C PRO A 399 6.34 -24.54 -12.08
N VAL A 400 6.22 -23.71 -11.06
CA VAL A 400 5.06 -23.78 -10.15
C VAL A 400 3.88 -23.04 -10.75
N THR A 401 2.94 -23.77 -11.33
CA THR A 401 1.72 -23.16 -11.91
C THR A 401 0.73 -22.73 -10.82
N GLY A 402 -0.08 -21.71 -11.12
CA GLY A 402 -1.14 -21.25 -10.23
C GLY A 402 -2.09 -22.38 -9.81
N THR A 403 -2.47 -23.26 -10.75
CA THR A 403 -3.33 -24.43 -10.48
C THR A 403 -2.74 -25.35 -9.41
N ARG A 404 -1.42 -25.59 -9.43
CA ARG A 404 -0.76 -26.43 -8.42
C ARG A 404 -0.70 -25.73 -7.07
N LEU A 405 -0.45 -24.43 -7.05
CA LEU A 405 -0.47 -23.64 -5.83
C LEU A 405 -1.87 -23.64 -5.19
N VAL A 406 -2.94 -23.56 -5.99
CA VAL A 406 -4.33 -23.69 -5.53
C VAL A 406 -4.58 -25.05 -4.88
N VAL A 407 -4.10 -26.14 -5.50
CA VAL A 407 -4.22 -27.50 -4.93
C VAL A 407 -3.47 -27.65 -3.61
N LEU A 408 -2.26 -27.08 -3.50
CA LEU A 408 -1.49 -27.05 -2.26
C LEU A 408 -2.21 -26.24 -1.18
N THR A 409 -2.69 -25.04 -1.53
CA THR A 409 -3.40 -24.14 -0.62
C THR A 409 -4.66 -24.80 -0.07
N ALA A 410 -5.44 -25.50 -0.91
CA ALA A 410 -6.59 -26.27 -0.47
C ALA A 410 -6.21 -27.43 0.48
N ALA A 411 -5.04 -28.06 0.28
CA ALA A 411 -4.52 -29.05 1.21
C ALA A 411 -4.14 -28.43 2.55
N SER A 412 -3.48 -27.27 2.55
CA SER A 412 -3.16 -26.51 3.77
C SER A 412 -4.41 -26.10 4.53
N VAL A 413 -5.45 -25.60 3.85
CA VAL A 413 -6.74 -25.23 4.47
C VAL A 413 -7.40 -26.41 5.18
N ARG A 414 -7.36 -27.61 4.58
CA ARG A 414 -7.92 -28.83 5.22
C ARG A 414 -7.25 -29.20 6.55
N ARG A 415 -6.01 -28.74 6.80
CA ARG A 415 -5.31 -29.02 8.05
C ARG A 415 -5.79 -28.15 9.21
N VAL A 416 -6.41 -27.00 8.93
CA VAL A 416 -6.77 -26.00 9.95
C VAL A 416 -8.26 -25.66 9.99
N CYS A 417 -9.04 -25.99 8.95
CA CYS A 417 -10.44 -25.56 8.82
C CYS A 417 -11.34 -26.00 9.98
N ALA A 418 -11.17 -27.22 10.50
CA ALA A 418 -11.94 -27.72 11.62
C ALA A 418 -11.67 -26.91 12.91
N ALA A 419 -10.39 -26.72 13.26
CA ALA A 419 -9.98 -25.90 14.39
C ALA A 419 -10.36 -24.42 14.23
N SER A 420 -10.45 -23.95 12.98
CA SER A 420 -10.79 -22.55 12.67
C SER A 420 -12.28 -22.27 12.56
N VAL A 421 -13.12 -23.31 12.66
CA VAL A 421 -14.58 -23.25 12.50
C VAL A 421 -14.96 -22.60 11.15
N GLY A 422 -14.32 -23.07 10.07
CA GLY A 422 -14.51 -22.55 8.70
C GLY A 422 -14.71 -23.66 7.67
N SER A 423 -15.06 -23.28 6.43
CA SER A 423 -15.15 -24.24 5.33
C SER A 423 -13.78 -24.83 4.99
N CYS A 424 -13.71 -26.15 4.84
CA CYS A 424 -12.51 -26.83 4.32
C CYS A 424 -12.37 -26.75 2.79
N GLY A 425 -13.37 -26.20 2.11
CA GLY A 425 -13.49 -26.25 0.66
C GLY A 425 -13.80 -27.66 0.13
N ARG A 426 -14.27 -27.73 -1.12
CA ARG A 426 -14.55 -28.99 -1.82
C ARG A 426 -14.14 -28.86 -3.29
N ARG A 427 -13.74 -29.98 -3.89
CA ARG A 427 -13.49 -30.04 -5.34
C ARG A 427 -14.81 -29.88 -6.11
N PRO A 428 -14.77 -29.38 -7.37
CA PRO A 428 -13.59 -28.90 -8.09
C PRO A 428 -13.13 -27.51 -7.63
N TYR A 429 -11.81 -27.29 -7.58
CA TYR A 429 -11.27 -25.94 -7.36
C TYR A 429 -11.34 -25.16 -8.66
N ARG A 430 -11.92 -23.96 -8.62
CA ARG A 430 -12.03 -23.09 -9.80
C ARG A 430 -11.30 -21.78 -9.57
N THR A 431 -10.54 -21.37 -10.57
CA THR A 431 -9.88 -20.07 -10.63
C THR A 431 -10.71 -19.16 -11.52
N ILE A 432 -11.24 -18.08 -10.95
CA ILE A 432 -12.07 -17.11 -11.67
C ILE A 432 -11.27 -15.83 -11.78
N GLU A 433 -10.77 -15.54 -12.98
CA GLU A 433 -10.02 -14.32 -13.24
C GLU A 433 -10.89 -13.09 -13.00
N ARG A 434 -10.33 -12.11 -12.30
CA ARG A 434 -11.00 -10.86 -11.95
C ARG A 434 -10.00 -9.71 -12.03
N PRO A 435 -10.45 -8.48 -12.25
CA PRO A 435 -9.61 -7.31 -12.03
C PRO A 435 -9.06 -7.32 -10.60
N PRO A 436 -7.79 -6.95 -10.39
CA PRO A 436 -7.27 -6.77 -9.04
C PRO A 436 -8.12 -5.72 -8.28
N PRO A 437 -8.21 -5.80 -6.94
CA PRO A 437 -8.87 -4.77 -6.15
C PRO A 437 -8.33 -3.38 -6.47
N SER A 438 -9.16 -2.36 -6.29
CA SER A 438 -8.72 -0.97 -6.39
C SER A 438 -7.77 -0.64 -5.24
N LEU A 439 -6.57 -0.14 -5.58
CA LEU A 439 -5.44 0.00 -4.66
C LEU A 439 -5.26 1.43 -4.13
N ASP A 440 -5.65 2.42 -4.95
CA ASP A 440 -5.55 3.83 -4.64
C ASP A 440 -6.93 4.51 -4.76
N ARG A 441 -6.97 5.83 -4.51
CA ARG A 441 -8.18 6.63 -4.77
C ARG A 441 -8.37 6.95 -6.26
N ALA A 442 -7.47 6.50 -7.14
CA ALA A 442 -7.53 6.72 -8.58
C ALA A 442 -8.34 5.62 -9.27
N LYS A 443 -9.57 5.42 -8.80
CA LYS A 443 -10.51 4.52 -9.47
C LYS A 443 -10.60 4.88 -10.96
N GLY A 444 -10.60 3.87 -11.83
CA GLY A 444 -10.67 4.04 -13.28
C GLY A 444 -9.33 4.04 -14.01
N PHE A 445 -8.19 4.07 -13.32
CA PHE A 445 -6.86 4.15 -13.93
C PHE A 445 -6.05 2.89 -13.69
N LEU A 446 -5.04 2.68 -14.55
CA LEU A 446 -3.91 1.81 -14.25
C LEU A 446 -3.22 2.25 -12.95
N ALA A 447 -2.65 1.26 -12.27
CA ALA A 447 -1.75 1.42 -11.13
C ALA A 447 -0.31 1.07 -11.53
N ALA A 448 0.67 1.44 -10.71
CA ALA A 448 2.08 1.10 -10.94
C ALA A 448 2.29 -0.40 -11.16
N VAL A 449 1.56 -1.22 -10.41
CA VAL A 449 1.61 -2.69 -10.51
C VAL A 449 1.00 -3.26 -11.79
N ASP A 450 0.27 -2.46 -12.57
CA ASP A 450 -0.26 -2.94 -13.85
C ASP A 450 0.80 -2.80 -14.97
N LEU A 451 1.86 -1.99 -14.74
CA LEU A 451 2.86 -1.60 -15.72
C LEU A 451 3.94 -2.68 -15.91
N PRO A 452 4.56 -2.76 -17.10
CA PRO A 452 5.58 -3.76 -17.40
C PRO A 452 6.81 -3.62 -16.50
N VAL A 453 7.47 -4.75 -16.25
CA VAL A 453 8.85 -4.78 -15.72
C VAL A 453 9.81 -5.03 -16.87
N PHE A 454 10.95 -4.34 -16.87
CA PHE A 454 11.98 -4.51 -17.88
C PHE A 454 13.28 -5.01 -17.26
N GLN A 455 13.94 -5.95 -17.93
CA GLN A 455 15.24 -6.44 -17.48
C GLN A 455 16.25 -5.28 -17.40
N GLY A 456 16.87 -5.12 -16.22
CA GLY A 456 17.84 -4.06 -15.97
C GLY A 456 17.25 -2.70 -15.58
N LEU A 457 15.92 -2.54 -15.55
CA LEU A 457 15.27 -1.36 -14.99
C LEU A 457 14.73 -1.70 -13.59
N THR A 458 15.55 -1.47 -12.57
CA THR A 458 15.22 -1.80 -11.16
C THR A 458 14.59 -0.65 -10.38
N ASP A 459 14.55 0.57 -10.92
CA ASP A 459 13.81 1.70 -10.32
C ASP A 459 12.31 1.65 -10.65
N PRO A 460 11.40 1.84 -9.68
CA PRO A 460 9.97 1.58 -9.84
C PRO A 460 9.24 2.62 -10.69
N TRP A 461 8.16 2.17 -11.34
CA TRP A 461 7.13 3.07 -11.86
C TRP A 461 6.48 3.88 -10.74
N VAL A 462 6.53 5.20 -10.86
CA VAL A 462 5.90 6.16 -9.96
C VAL A 462 4.74 6.85 -10.69
N PRO A 463 3.50 6.59 -10.26
CA PRO A 463 2.34 7.21 -10.86
C PRO A 463 2.08 8.59 -10.24
N THR A 464 1.81 9.58 -11.09
CA THR A 464 1.29 10.88 -10.65
C THR A 464 -0.13 10.74 -10.10
N ARG A 465 -0.58 11.74 -9.32
CA ARG A 465 -1.99 11.80 -8.90
C ARG A 465 -2.85 12.17 -10.10
N PRO A 466 -3.96 11.46 -10.37
CA PRO A 466 -4.82 11.84 -11.49
C PRO A 466 -5.45 13.21 -11.24
N SER A 467 -5.44 14.04 -12.27
CA SER A 467 -5.93 15.41 -12.25
C SER A 467 -6.93 15.62 -13.39
N THR A 468 -7.82 16.60 -13.24
CA THR A 468 -8.74 16.98 -14.32
C THR A 468 -7.94 17.50 -15.51
N ALA A 469 -8.25 17.01 -16.70
CA ALA A 469 -7.56 17.36 -17.93
C ALA A 469 -8.54 18.07 -18.87
N ARG A 470 -8.24 19.32 -19.23
CA ARG A 470 -8.95 20.03 -20.31
C ARG A 470 -8.36 19.69 -21.67
N ILE A 471 -7.04 19.65 -21.73
CA ILE A 471 -6.26 19.16 -22.87
C ILE A 471 -5.88 17.73 -22.54
N ASN A 472 -6.03 16.82 -23.50
CA ASN A 472 -5.68 15.43 -23.34
C ASN A 472 -4.14 15.25 -23.43
N PRO A 473 -3.44 14.97 -22.31
CA PRO A 473 -1.98 14.81 -22.34
C PRO A 473 -1.53 13.45 -22.93
N ALA A 474 -2.46 12.53 -23.20
CA ALA A 474 -2.16 11.28 -23.89
C ALA A 474 -2.31 11.42 -25.42
N ALA A 475 -2.88 12.52 -25.93
CA ALA A 475 -3.03 12.70 -27.37
C ALA A 475 -1.68 12.91 -28.05
N THR A 476 -1.56 12.38 -29.26
CA THR A 476 -0.48 12.65 -30.22
C THR A 476 -1.01 13.46 -31.39
N GLU A 477 -0.10 13.97 -32.22
CA GLU A 477 -0.46 14.68 -33.45
C GLU A 477 -1.15 13.80 -34.52
N CYS A 478 -1.04 12.47 -34.41
CA CYS A 478 -1.78 11.56 -35.29
C CYS A 478 -3.23 11.37 -34.85
N ASP A 479 -3.45 11.09 -33.56
CA ASP A 479 -4.78 10.78 -33.05
C ASP A 479 -5.61 12.03 -32.75
N ARG A 480 -4.97 13.14 -32.34
CA ARG A 480 -5.60 14.41 -31.96
C ARG A 480 -6.84 14.23 -31.08
N ALA A 481 -6.80 13.23 -30.19
CA ALA A 481 -7.96 12.83 -29.40
C ALA A 481 -8.36 13.94 -28.42
N ASP A 482 -9.40 14.69 -28.77
CA ASP A 482 -9.97 15.74 -27.93
C ASP A 482 -11.24 15.25 -27.22
N PHE A 483 -11.06 14.72 -26.01
CA PHE A 483 -12.16 14.27 -25.17
C PHE A 483 -13.15 15.40 -24.84
N ALA A 484 -12.65 16.61 -24.58
CA ALA A 484 -13.48 17.72 -24.16
C ALA A 484 -14.32 18.25 -25.34
N GLY A 485 -13.68 18.43 -26.50
CA GLY A 485 -14.35 18.80 -27.75
C GLY A 485 -15.40 17.77 -28.19
N ALA A 486 -15.16 16.49 -27.92
CA ALA A 486 -16.12 15.40 -28.17
C ALA A 486 -17.24 15.27 -27.11
N GLY A 487 -17.30 16.18 -26.14
CA GLY A 487 -18.37 16.22 -25.13
C GLY A 487 -18.22 15.25 -23.96
N ALA A 488 -17.04 14.65 -23.77
CA ALA A 488 -16.78 13.83 -22.59
C ALA A 488 -16.78 14.67 -21.30
N GLN A 489 -17.26 14.05 -20.22
CA GLN A 489 -17.27 14.58 -18.87
C GLN A 489 -16.26 13.84 -18.00
N GLN A 490 -15.99 14.39 -16.80
CA GLN A 490 -15.10 13.78 -15.80
C GLN A 490 -13.71 13.41 -16.37
N ILE A 491 -13.22 14.20 -17.33
CA ILE A 491 -11.95 13.92 -18.01
C ILE A 491 -10.81 14.08 -17.02
N ARG A 492 -10.08 12.99 -16.80
CA ARG A 492 -8.95 12.94 -15.89
C ARG A 492 -7.77 12.30 -16.58
N ALA A 493 -6.57 12.72 -16.23
CA ALA A 493 -5.35 12.12 -16.74
C ALA A 493 -4.31 11.95 -15.63
N ARG A 494 -3.42 10.97 -15.83
CA ARG A 494 -2.23 10.74 -15.03
C ARG A 494 -1.09 10.23 -15.90
N SER A 495 0.13 10.50 -15.48
CA SER A 495 1.34 9.93 -16.05
C SER A 495 2.06 9.01 -15.07
N PHE A 496 2.81 8.07 -15.61
CA PHE A 496 3.68 7.10 -14.95
C PHE A 496 5.10 7.34 -15.43
N VAL A 497 6.00 7.56 -14.49
CA VAL A 497 7.40 7.91 -14.74
C VAL A 497 8.31 7.10 -13.84
N VAL A 498 9.60 7.03 -14.17
CA VAL A 498 10.61 6.33 -13.35
C VAL A 498 11.67 7.35 -12.93
N PRO A 499 11.40 8.15 -11.88
CA PRO A 499 12.16 9.37 -11.60
C PRO A 499 13.58 9.12 -11.08
N ASP A 500 13.83 7.96 -10.45
CA ASP A 500 15.13 7.63 -9.86
C ASP A 500 16.11 6.97 -10.86
N ALA A 501 15.62 6.60 -12.05
CA ALA A 501 16.41 5.97 -13.10
C ALA A 501 17.31 6.97 -13.84
N ARG A 502 18.60 7.00 -13.46
CA ARG A 502 19.59 7.97 -13.94
C ARG A 502 19.90 7.94 -15.45
N ARG A 503 19.55 6.86 -16.15
CA ARG A 503 19.92 6.63 -17.57
C ARG A 503 18.71 6.49 -18.49
N LEU A 504 17.51 6.85 -18.02
CA LEU A 504 16.32 6.88 -18.87
C LEU A 504 16.21 8.21 -19.60
N PRO A 505 15.85 8.21 -20.89
CA PRO A 505 15.45 9.43 -21.59
C PRO A 505 14.30 10.12 -20.85
N SER A 506 14.29 11.45 -20.80
CA SER A 506 13.23 12.23 -20.14
C SER A 506 11.83 12.00 -20.74
N ILE A 507 11.78 11.56 -22.00
CA ILE A 507 10.53 11.23 -22.71
C ILE A 507 10.00 9.83 -22.36
N PHE A 508 10.79 8.99 -21.69
CA PHE A 508 10.34 7.65 -21.31
C PHE A 508 9.24 7.74 -20.26
N GLY A 509 8.09 7.14 -20.54
CA GLY A 509 6.97 7.15 -19.63
C GLY A 509 5.68 6.73 -20.29
N MET A 510 4.61 6.75 -19.50
CA MET A 510 3.27 6.46 -19.99
C MET A 510 2.29 7.49 -19.47
N THR A 511 1.34 7.91 -20.30
CA THR A 511 0.23 8.78 -19.90
C THR A 511 -1.09 8.09 -20.22
N GLU A 512 -2.02 8.16 -19.28
CA GLU A 512 -3.37 7.64 -19.40
C GLU A 512 -4.38 8.78 -19.19
N THR A 513 -5.33 8.90 -20.11
CA THR A 513 -6.48 9.82 -20.02
C THR A 513 -7.76 9.01 -20.07
N VAL A 514 -8.70 9.29 -19.16
CA VAL A 514 -10.02 8.64 -19.10
C VAL A 514 -11.09 9.71 -19.16
N GLY A 515 -12.11 9.48 -20.00
CA GLY A 515 -13.29 10.34 -20.11
C GLY A 515 -14.59 9.54 -20.16
N GLN A 516 -15.66 10.17 -19.66
CA GLN A 516 -16.98 9.60 -19.54
C GLN A 516 -17.94 10.27 -20.53
N PHE A 517 -18.49 9.53 -21.47
CA PHE A 517 -19.46 10.04 -22.45
C PHE A 517 -20.89 9.88 -21.95
N ALA A 518 -21.81 10.66 -22.55
CA ALA A 518 -23.23 10.63 -22.22
C ALA A 518 -23.91 9.31 -22.62
N SER A 519 -23.43 8.65 -23.68
CA SER A 519 -23.97 7.39 -24.18
C SER A 519 -22.88 6.48 -24.75
N VAL A 520 -23.21 5.21 -24.94
CA VAL A 520 -22.30 4.22 -25.54
C VAL A 520 -22.01 4.61 -26.98
N ASP A 521 -23.00 5.13 -27.70
CA ASP A 521 -22.83 5.52 -29.10
C ASP A 521 -21.99 6.78 -29.24
N ALA A 522 -22.10 7.76 -28.34
CA ALA A 522 -21.19 8.90 -28.31
C ALA A 522 -19.73 8.46 -28.09
N ALA A 523 -19.50 7.49 -27.20
CA ALA A 523 -18.17 6.92 -26.97
C ALA A 523 -17.65 6.14 -28.20
N LYS A 524 -18.51 5.44 -28.95
CA LYS A 524 -18.14 4.77 -30.20
C LYS A 524 -17.76 5.78 -31.28
N VAL A 525 -18.60 6.80 -31.49
CA VAL A 525 -18.34 7.88 -32.47
C VAL A 525 -16.99 8.55 -32.18
N PHE A 526 -16.68 8.84 -30.92
CA PHE A 526 -15.37 9.38 -30.56
C PHE A 526 -14.22 8.43 -30.91
N LEU A 527 -14.34 7.13 -30.59
CA LEU A 527 -13.32 6.15 -30.91
C LEU A 527 -13.12 6.02 -32.43
N ASP A 528 -14.20 6.04 -33.21
CA ASP A 528 -14.17 5.97 -34.67
C ASP A 528 -13.55 7.23 -35.28
N GLN A 529 -13.86 8.42 -34.75
CA GLN A 529 -13.25 9.69 -35.16
C GLN A 529 -11.74 9.69 -34.94
N VAL A 530 -11.29 9.31 -33.74
CA VAL A 530 -9.86 9.19 -33.44
C VAL A 530 -9.21 8.18 -34.38
N ASN A 531 -9.91 7.09 -34.65
CA ASN A 531 -9.40 6.08 -35.54
C ASN A 531 -9.20 6.56 -36.99
N THR A 532 -10.19 7.26 -37.53
CA THR A 532 -10.09 7.92 -38.84
C THR A 532 -8.99 8.98 -38.84
N SER A 533 -8.80 9.69 -37.73
CA SER A 533 -7.65 10.60 -37.57
C SER A 533 -6.35 9.83 -37.72
N VAL A 534 -6.11 8.78 -36.95
CA VAL A 534 -4.84 8.02 -37.05
C VAL A 534 -4.61 7.48 -38.47
N GLN A 535 -5.64 6.97 -39.14
CA GLN A 535 -5.53 6.45 -40.52
C GLN A 535 -5.09 7.51 -41.54
N GLY A 536 -5.53 8.76 -41.38
CA GLY A 536 -5.09 9.88 -42.22
C GLY A 536 -3.86 10.62 -41.67
N CYS A 537 -3.09 10.05 -40.73
CA CYS A 537 -1.97 10.76 -40.13
C CYS A 537 -0.86 11.06 -41.14
N ASN A 538 -0.46 10.06 -41.93
CA ASN A 538 0.66 10.18 -42.88
C ASN A 538 0.39 11.27 -43.94
N ASP A 539 -0.88 11.50 -44.30
CA ASP A 539 -1.27 12.55 -45.25
C ASP A 539 -1.14 13.96 -44.65
N ARG A 540 -1.23 14.08 -43.31
CA ARG A 540 -1.26 15.37 -42.60
C ARG A 540 0.05 15.72 -41.92
N GLN A 541 0.89 14.73 -41.62
CA GLN A 541 2.11 14.89 -40.84
C GLN A 541 3.28 14.18 -41.52
N VAL A 542 4.17 14.96 -42.14
CA VAL A 542 5.29 14.43 -42.94
C VAL A 542 6.33 13.68 -42.09
N SER A 543 6.47 14.04 -40.81
CA SER A 543 7.48 13.44 -39.90
C SER A 543 6.95 12.28 -39.06
N LEU A 544 5.66 11.94 -39.19
CA LEU A 544 5.01 10.88 -38.42
C LEU A 544 4.56 9.74 -39.32
N GLU A 545 4.75 8.51 -38.85
CA GLU A 545 4.34 7.30 -39.56
C GLU A 545 3.59 6.36 -38.62
N VAL A 546 2.44 5.86 -39.08
CA VAL A 546 1.68 4.81 -38.40
C VAL A 546 2.14 3.45 -38.92
N ASN A 547 2.98 2.76 -38.16
CA ASN A 547 3.62 1.49 -38.56
C ASN A 547 2.67 0.30 -38.47
N SER A 548 1.79 0.30 -37.47
CA SER A 548 0.91 -0.84 -37.20
C SER A 548 -0.41 -0.36 -36.61
N THR A 549 -1.44 -1.19 -36.80
CA THR A 549 -2.68 -1.03 -36.08
C THR A 549 -3.24 -2.38 -35.67
N THR A 550 -3.49 -2.56 -34.38
CA THR A 550 -3.90 -3.84 -33.80
C THR A 550 -5.24 -3.67 -33.07
N PRO A 551 -6.28 -4.46 -33.39
CA PRO A 551 -7.51 -4.44 -32.63
C PRO A 551 -7.27 -5.01 -31.22
N VAL A 552 -7.84 -4.36 -30.21
CA VAL A 552 -7.78 -4.80 -28.82
C VAL A 552 -9.14 -5.32 -28.41
N ALA A 553 -9.24 -6.64 -28.22
CA ALA A 553 -10.45 -7.28 -27.73
C ALA A 553 -10.62 -6.99 -26.23
N VAL A 554 -11.79 -6.48 -25.84
CA VAL A 554 -12.16 -6.21 -24.45
C VAL A 554 -13.60 -6.63 -24.20
N THR A 555 -13.86 -7.21 -23.03
CA THR A 555 -15.21 -7.62 -22.64
C THR A 555 -16.13 -6.40 -22.58
N GLN A 556 -17.25 -6.43 -23.31
CA GLN A 556 -18.23 -5.33 -23.40
C GLN A 556 -17.65 -3.99 -23.93
N GLY A 557 -16.62 -4.08 -24.77
CA GLY A 557 -15.90 -2.92 -25.30
C GLY A 557 -15.30 -3.17 -26.67
N ASN A 558 -14.53 -2.20 -27.14
CA ASN A 558 -13.60 -2.35 -28.27
C ASN A 558 -12.45 -1.36 -28.09
N GLY A 559 -11.27 -1.71 -28.61
CA GLY A 559 -10.13 -0.81 -28.64
C GLY A 559 -9.24 -1.03 -29.85
N ARG A 560 -8.33 -0.11 -30.08
CA ARG A 560 -7.26 -0.22 -31.07
C ARG A 560 -5.96 0.29 -30.47
N ALA A 561 -4.86 -0.38 -30.81
CA ALA A 561 -3.50 0.04 -30.52
C ALA A 561 -2.80 0.39 -31.82
N TYR A 562 -1.89 1.36 -31.75
CA TYR A 562 -1.16 1.95 -32.86
C TYR A 562 0.31 2.11 -32.46
N ASP A 563 1.22 1.77 -33.37
CA ASP A 563 2.64 2.09 -33.22
C ASP A 563 2.99 3.25 -34.15
N ILE A 564 3.23 4.43 -33.56
CA ILE A 564 3.51 5.67 -34.29
C ILE A 564 4.98 6.03 -34.12
N THR A 565 5.68 6.36 -35.21
CA THR A 565 7.08 6.80 -35.17
C THR A 565 7.21 8.24 -35.64
N LEU A 566 8.00 9.03 -34.91
CA LEU A 566 8.40 10.39 -35.24
C LEU A 566 9.87 10.40 -35.66
N ALA A 567 10.15 10.84 -36.88
CA ALA A 567 11.50 11.16 -37.32
C ALA A 567 11.96 12.47 -36.64
N ALA A 568 12.65 12.36 -35.51
CA ALA A 568 13.13 13.52 -34.75
C ALA A 568 14.41 14.12 -35.36
N SER A 569 15.21 13.31 -36.05
CA SER A 569 16.31 13.71 -36.93
C SER A 569 16.60 12.58 -37.94
N GLU A 570 17.56 12.77 -38.87
CA GLU A 570 17.97 11.75 -39.84
C GLU A 570 18.41 10.42 -39.21
N SER A 571 18.89 10.44 -37.96
CA SER A 571 19.41 9.27 -37.25
C SER A 571 18.64 8.92 -35.99
N ARG A 572 17.57 9.66 -35.67
CA ARG A 572 16.82 9.48 -34.42
C ARG A 572 15.32 9.39 -34.69
N THR A 573 14.77 8.23 -34.36
CA THR A 573 13.32 7.99 -34.36
C THR A 573 12.81 7.88 -32.93
N ILE A 574 11.64 8.45 -32.66
CA ILE A 574 10.91 8.29 -31.40
C ILE A 574 9.65 7.48 -31.67
N THR A 575 9.43 6.43 -30.90
CA THR A 575 8.21 5.61 -30.99
C THR A 575 7.19 6.04 -29.94
N PHE A 576 5.92 6.02 -30.31
CA PHE A 576 4.77 6.17 -29.44
C PHE A 576 3.86 4.95 -29.64
N ARG A 577 3.64 4.18 -28.58
CA ARG A 577 2.61 3.14 -28.56
C ARG A 577 1.34 3.78 -28.00
N VAL A 578 0.36 3.99 -28.87
CA VAL A 578 -0.89 4.67 -28.53
C VAL A 578 -2.01 3.65 -28.56
N ALA A 579 -2.93 3.70 -27.63
CA ALA A 579 -4.14 2.90 -27.68
C ALA A 579 -5.33 3.66 -27.14
N LEU A 580 -6.49 3.42 -27.73
CA LEU A 580 -7.77 3.84 -27.20
C LEU A 580 -8.63 2.62 -26.98
N VAL A 581 -9.33 2.60 -25.84
CA VAL A 581 -10.22 1.50 -25.47
C VAL A 581 -11.48 2.02 -24.83
N ARG A 582 -12.62 1.55 -25.33
CA ARG A 582 -13.95 1.86 -24.81
C ARG A 582 -14.48 0.71 -23.98
N VAL A 583 -15.08 1.02 -22.83
CA VAL A 583 -15.90 0.10 -22.06
C VAL A 583 -17.19 0.80 -21.65
N GLY A 584 -18.33 0.31 -22.16
CA GLY A 584 -19.61 1.01 -22.02
C GLY A 584 -19.51 2.44 -22.56
N THR A 585 -19.76 3.41 -21.69
CA THR A 585 -19.74 4.86 -21.94
C THR A 585 -18.39 5.53 -21.62
N LYS A 586 -17.40 4.78 -21.16
CA LYS A 586 -16.06 5.29 -20.83
C LYS A 586 -15.09 5.00 -21.97
N VAL A 587 -14.17 5.92 -22.22
CA VAL A 587 -13.01 5.71 -23.08
C VAL A 587 -11.76 6.04 -22.31
N ALA A 588 -10.75 5.16 -22.40
CA ALA A 588 -9.41 5.38 -21.91
C ALA A 588 -8.45 5.45 -23.09
N GLN A 589 -7.55 6.43 -23.09
CA GLN A 589 -6.42 6.51 -24.00
C GLN A 589 -5.13 6.31 -23.22
N ILE A 590 -4.23 5.51 -23.76
CA ILE A 590 -2.89 5.27 -23.24
C ILE A 590 -1.89 5.66 -24.31
N THR A 591 -0.87 6.42 -23.93
CA THR A 591 0.31 6.67 -24.75
C THR A 591 1.53 6.31 -23.96
N PHE A 592 2.27 5.31 -24.44
CA PHE A 592 3.55 4.87 -23.91
C PHE A 592 4.68 5.27 -24.86
N THR A 593 5.69 5.94 -24.33
CA THR A 593 6.88 6.33 -25.07
C THR A 593 8.04 5.45 -24.59
N PRO A 594 8.40 4.39 -25.33
CA PRO A 594 9.50 3.52 -24.97
C PRO A 594 10.87 4.18 -25.14
N SER A 595 11.91 3.44 -24.76
CA SER A 595 13.28 3.69 -25.19
C SER A 595 13.83 2.45 -25.89
N ALA A 596 14.93 2.57 -26.63
CA ALA A 596 15.53 1.46 -27.38
C ALA A 596 15.84 0.20 -26.53
N ARG A 597 16.00 0.35 -25.21
CA ARG A 597 16.28 -0.77 -24.28
C ARG A 597 15.06 -1.24 -23.49
N PHE A 598 14.02 -0.41 -23.41
CA PHE A 598 12.86 -0.63 -22.54
C PHE A 598 11.61 -0.36 -23.35
N ASP A 599 11.10 -1.41 -23.96
CA ASP A 599 9.91 -1.39 -24.79
C ASP A 599 9.09 -2.67 -24.56
N MET A 600 7.78 -2.56 -24.71
CA MET A 600 6.85 -3.69 -24.66
C MET A 600 6.69 -4.29 -26.05
N ALA A 601 6.53 -5.61 -26.11
CA ALA A 601 6.04 -6.23 -27.32
C ALA A 601 4.58 -5.81 -27.61
N PRO A 602 4.11 -5.82 -28.87
CA PRO A 602 2.74 -5.39 -29.22
C PRO A 602 1.64 -6.14 -28.45
N ASP A 603 1.83 -7.43 -28.18
CA ASP A 603 0.92 -8.27 -27.40
C ASP A 603 0.90 -7.88 -25.92
N GLU A 604 2.07 -7.56 -25.34
CA GLU A 604 2.19 -7.05 -23.99
C GLU A 604 1.50 -5.69 -23.82
N PHE A 605 1.66 -4.79 -24.80
CA PHE A 605 0.95 -3.52 -24.81
C PHE A 605 -0.56 -3.73 -24.92
N THR A 606 -1.02 -4.63 -25.78
CA THR A 606 -2.44 -5.01 -25.88
C THR A 606 -3.01 -5.52 -24.55
N GLN A 607 -2.26 -6.35 -23.81
CA GLN A 607 -2.66 -6.81 -22.48
C GLN A 607 -2.73 -5.67 -21.45
N LEU A 608 -1.83 -4.68 -21.53
CA LEU A 608 -1.89 -3.49 -20.69
C LEU A 608 -3.15 -2.67 -20.98
N VAL A 609 -3.52 -2.51 -22.25
CA VAL A 609 -4.75 -1.81 -22.67
C VAL A 609 -6.00 -2.55 -22.17
N GLN A 610 -6.01 -3.89 -22.23
CA GLN A 610 -7.07 -4.70 -21.63
C GLN A 610 -7.17 -4.48 -20.11
N ARG A 611 -6.03 -4.39 -19.40
CA ARG A 611 -6.02 -4.05 -17.97
C ARG A 611 -6.61 -2.66 -17.71
N ALA A 612 -6.29 -1.67 -18.52
CA ALA A 612 -6.86 -0.33 -18.38
C ALA A 612 -8.37 -0.31 -18.59
N ALA A 613 -8.86 -1.05 -19.59
CA ALA A 613 -10.29 -1.23 -19.81
C ALA A 613 -10.99 -1.84 -18.58
N LEU A 614 -10.38 -2.87 -17.97
CA LEU A 614 -10.88 -3.45 -16.72
C LEU A 614 -10.86 -2.44 -15.57
N ARG A 615 -9.79 -1.64 -15.42
CA ARG A 615 -9.71 -0.58 -14.40
C ARG A 615 -10.77 0.50 -14.60
N ALA A 616 -11.05 0.89 -15.84
CA ALA A 616 -12.08 1.87 -16.18
C ALA A 616 -13.49 1.45 -15.69
N THR A 617 -13.78 0.14 -15.62
CA THR A 617 -15.03 -0.38 -15.03
C THR A 617 -15.13 -0.19 -13.51
N GLN A 618 -14.01 0.02 -12.83
CA GLN A 618 -13.95 0.24 -11.37
C GLN A 618 -14.17 1.71 -10.98
N ALA A 619 -14.22 2.64 -11.96
CA ALA A 619 -14.32 4.09 -11.74
C ALA A 619 -15.68 4.55 -11.24
#